data_AF-A0A835DST2-F1
#
_entry.id   AF-A0A835DST2-F1
#
_cell.length_a   1.000
_cell.length_b   1.000
_cell.length_c   1.000
_cell.angle_alpha   90.00
_cell.angle_beta   90.00
_cell.angle_gamma   90.00
#
_symmetry.space_group_name_H-M   'P 1'
#
loop_
_entity.id
_entity.type
_entity.pdbx_description
1 polymer ?
#
loop_
_entity_poly.entity_id
_entity_poly.type
_entity_poly.pdbx_seq_one_letter_code
_entity_poly.pdbx_strand_id
1 'polypeptide(L)'
;MRKEAKAQAKVGVGIEILWRALAKDLSLIVPKIIPNFVTEVIVEGDGGLGTTLLFNFGSEIPNMTYQKEKIAEFDESKHLIALQVIEGGKLDLGFASYQTSFQLSEIGEKETLMEITFTSLAMEVEDNIAITTDEAGIKTSSSEAIAV
;
A
#
# COMPACT_ATOMS: atom_id res chain seq x y z
N MET A 1 4.65 -16.25 -7.21
CA MET A 1 4.39 -15.54 -8.49
C MET A 1 4.13 -14.04 -8.28
N ARG A 2 4.76 -13.15 -9.05
CA ARG A 2 4.52 -11.68 -9.00
C ARG A 2 3.16 -11.35 -9.61
N LYS A 3 2.37 -10.49 -8.95
CA LYS A 3 1.08 -9.99 -9.43
C LYS A 3 1.13 -8.48 -9.59
N GLU A 4 0.40 -7.98 -10.59
CA GLU A 4 0.21 -6.57 -10.86
C GLU A 4 -1.29 -6.29 -10.97
N ALA A 5 -1.77 -5.25 -10.30
CA ALA A 5 -3.12 -4.73 -10.43
C ALA A 5 -3.07 -3.22 -10.69
N LYS A 6 -4.00 -2.70 -11.48
CA LYS A 6 -4.06 -1.27 -11.85
C LYS A 6 -5.41 -0.69 -11.50
N ALA A 7 -5.41 0.56 -11.05
CA ALA A 7 -6.58 1.37 -10.84
C ALA A 7 -6.33 2.78 -11.38
N GLN A 8 -7.40 3.54 -11.61
CA GLN A 8 -7.32 4.91 -12.07
C GLN A 8 -8.38 5.75 -11.35
N ALA A 9 -8.06 7.00 -11.05
CA ALA A 9 -8.99 7.96 -10.47
C ALA A 9 -8.86 9.30 -11.18
N LYS A 10 -9.99 9.93 -11.52
CA LYS A 10 -10.04 11.32 -11.96
C LYS A 10 -10.24 12.20 -10.73
N VAL A 11 -9.36 13.18 -10.54
CA VAL A 11 -9.38 14.08 -9.40
C VAL A 11 -9.60 15.50 -9.90
N GLY A 12 -10.62 16.18 -9.38
CA GLY A 12 -10.99 17.56 -9.75
C GLY A 12 -10.08 18.64 -9.16
N VAL A 13 -8.77 18.42 -9.20
CA VAL A 13 -7.73 19.38 -8.83
C VAL A 13 -6.64 19.40 -9.89
N GLY A 14 -5.93 20.52 -10.03
CA GLY A 14 -4.78 20.62 -10.93
C GLY A 14 -3.58 19.79 -10.45
N ILE A 15 -2.75 19.34 -11.39
CA ILE A 15 -1.69 18.35 -11.13
C ILE A 15 -0.69 18.80 -10.08
N GLU A 16 -0.26 20.06 -10.11
CA GLU A 16 0.71 20.59 -9.14
C GLU A 16 0.19 20.60 -7.70
N ILE A 17 -1.12 20.80 -7.53
CA ILE A 17 -1.76 20.77 -6.21
C ILE A 17 -1.79 19.33 -5.69
N LEU A 18 -2.20 18.39 -6.55
CA LEU A 18 -2.27 16.97 -6.17
C LEU A 18 -0.87 16.39 -5.92
N TRP A 19 0.10 16.73 -6.77
CA TRP A 19 1.47 16.29 -6.64
C TRP A 19 2.09 16.78 -5.33
N ARG A 20 1.93 18.07 -4.99
CA ARG A 20 2.42 18.59 -3.72
C ARG A 20 1.78 17.85 -2.53
N ALA A 21 0.47 17.60 -2.59
CA ALA A 21 -0.24 16.86 -1.56
C ALA A 21 0.28 15.43 -1.38
N LEU A 22 0.59 14.75 -2.49
CA LEU A 22 1.04 13.35 -2.50
C LEU A 22 2.54 13.18 -2.18
N ALA A 23 3.39 14.05 -2.72
CA ALA A 23 4.84 13.91 -2.69
C ALA A 23 5.51 14.68 -1.53
N LYS A 24 4.90 15.75 -1.04
CA LYS A 24 5.52 16.67 -0.05
C LYS A 24 4.73 16.74 1.25
N ASP A 25 3.42 16.91 1.14
CA ASP A 25 2.54 17.18 2.29
C ASP A 25 1.82 15.93 2.81
N LEU A 26 2.16 14.73 2.30
CA LEU A 26 1.44 13.49 2.57
C LEU A 26 1.26 13.22 4.06
N SER A 27 2.35 13.38 4.84
CA SER A 27 2.34 13.11 6.27
C SER A 27 1.45 14.07 7.07
N LEU A 28 1.25 15.28 6.56
CA LEU A 28 0.40 16.30 7.17
C LEU A 28 -1.07 16.17 6.75
N ILE A 29 -1.32 15.60 5.57
CA ILE A 29 -2.64 15.54 4.94
C ILE A 29 -3.35 14.24 5.28
N VAL A 30 -2.67 13.09 5.17
CA VAL A 30 -3.29 11.77 5.32
C VAL A 30 -4.03 11.60 6.66
N PRO A 31 -3.43 11.93 7.82
CA PRO A 31 -4.13 11.82 9.10
C PRO A 31 -5.37 12.74 9.23
N LYS A 32 -5.48 13.77 8.39
CA LYS A 32 -6.64 14.69 8.39
C LYS A 32 -7.74 14.23 7.45
N ILE A 33 -7.39 13.59 6.34
CA ILE A 33 -8.36 13.08 5.36
C ILE A 33 -8.97 11.76 5.81
N ILE A 34 -8.17 10.88 6.40
CA ILE A 34 -8.59 9.57 6.88
C ILE A 34 -8.21 9.33 8.36
N PRO A 35 -8.63 10.21 9.29
CA PRO A 35 -8.22 10.17 10.70
C PRO A 35 -8.60 8.86 11.42
N ASN A 36 -9.65 8.20 10.94
CA ASN A 36 -10.11 6.93 11.46
C ASN A 36 -9.16 5.77 11.14
N PHE A 37 -8.43 5.88 10.02
CA PHE A 37 -7.55 4.83 9.53
C PHE A 37 -6.09 5.13 9.85
N VAL A 38 -5.62 6.36 9.65
CA VAL A 38 -4.22 6.76 9.88
C VAL A 38 -4.19 7.81 10.98
N THR A 39 -3.48 7.50 12.06
CA THR A 39 -3.35 8.39 13.23
C THR A 39 -2.20 9.38 13.05
N GLU A 40 -1.09 8.93 12.49
CA GLU A 40 0.08 9.74 12.21
C GLU A 40 0.94 9.13 11.10
N VAL A 41 1.80 9.97 10.51
CA VAL A 41 2.81 9.55 9.54
C VAL A 41 4.13 10.18 9.95
N ILE A 42 5.10 9.35 10.32
CA ILE A 42 6.45 9.80 10.72
C ILE A 42 7.35 9.70 9.49
N VAL A 43 8.10 10.77 9.21
CA VAL A 43 8.96 10.87 8.02
C VAL A 43 10.43 10.86 8.45
N GLU A 44 11.22 9.97 7.85
CA GLU A 44 12.69 9.94 8.00
C GLU A 44 13.34 10.12 6.63
N GLY A 45 13.91 11.29 6.39
CA GLY A 45 14.53 11.66 5.10
C GLY A 45 14.21 13.09 4.69
N ASP A 46 14.45 13.41 3.42
CA ASP A 46 14.25 14.73 2.81
C ASP A 46 12.95 14.83 1.99
N GLY A 47 12.16 13.76 1.91
CA GLY A 47 10.95 13.66 1.08
C GLY A 47 11.21 13.11 -0.32
N GLY A 48 12.46 12.88 -0.72
CA GLY A 48 12.84 12.31 -2.01
C GLY A 48 13.10 10.81 -1.97
N LEU A 49 13.74 10.30 -3.03
CA LEU A 49 14.09 8.88 -3.17
C LEU A 49 14.80 8.35 -1.93
N GLY A 50 14.26 7.28 -1.36
CA GLY A 50 14.81 6.61 -0.19
C GLY A 50 14.34 7.13 1.17
N THR A 51 13.60 8.24 1.22
CA THR A 51 12.85 8.65 2.41
C THR A 51 11.93 7.53 2.86
N THR A 52 11.82 7.34 4.18
CA THR A 52 10.89 6.37 4.76
C THR A 52 9.72 7.06 5.45
N LEU A 53 8.56 6.42 5.37
CA LEU A 53 7.28 6.88 5.88
C LEU A 53 6.72 5.78 6.78
N LEU A 54 6.58 6.04 8.06
CA LEU A 54 5.92 5.14 9.00
C LEU A 54 4.49 5.59 9.20
N PHE A 55 3.55 4.85 8.62
CA PHE A 55 2.12 5.03 8.81
C PHE A 55 1.70 4.27 10.06
N ASN A 56 1.16 4.98 11.05
CA ASN A 56 0.52 4.35 12.21
C ASN A 56 -0.99 4.33 11.98
N PHE A 57 -1.59 3.16 12.17
CA PHE A 57 -3.01 2.96 11.92
C PHE A 57 -3.82 2.97 13.21
N GLY A 58 -5.05 3.50 13.08
CA GLY A 58 -6.04 3.46 14.14
C GLY A 58 -6.65 2.08 14.31
N SER A 59 -7.46 1.91 15.35
CA SER A 59 -8.15 0.65 15.66
C SER A 59 -9.15 0.19 14.59
N GLU A 60 -9.48 1.04 13.60
CA GLU A 60 -10.36 0.66 12.49
C GLU A 60 -9.66 -0.19 11.41
N ILE A 61 -8.33 -0.29 11.43
CA ILE A 61 -7.61 -1.24 10.57
C ILE A 61 -7.33 -2.51 11.39
N PRO A 62 -8.10 -3.60 11.21
CA PRO A 62 -7.87 -4.83 11.94
C PRO A 62 -6.55 -5.47 11.50
N ASN A 63 -5.82 -6.04 12.46
CA ASN A 63 -4.58 -6.79 12.24
C ASN A 63 -3.41 -5.99 11.63
N MET A 64 -3.45 -4.66 11.68
CA MET A 64 -2.36 -3.81 11.20
C MET A 64 -2.25 -2.56 12.08
N THR A 65 -1.20 -2.49 12.89
CA THR A 65 -0.93 -1.33 13.76
C THR A 65 -0.09 -0.27 13.06
N TYR A 66 0.79 -0.68 12.14
CA TYR A 66 1.61 0.22 11.36
C TYR A 66 2.01 -0.40 10.01
N GLN A 67 2.53 0.45 9.12
CA GLN A 67 3.22 0.07 7.89
C GLN A 67 4.35 1.05 7.63
N LYS A 68 5.58 0.56 7.52
CA LYS A 68 6.74 1.36 7.11
C LYS A 68 6.97 1.21 5.62
N GLU A 69 7.02 2.32 4.92
CA GLU A 69 7.25 2.40 3.48
C GLU A 69 8.53 3.19 3.18
N LYS A 70 9.10 2.94 2.01
CA LYS A 70 10.21 3.70 1.44
C LYS A 70 9.82 4.23 0.07
N ILE A 71 10.18 5.47 -0.22
CA ILE A 71 10.10 6.02 -1.58
C ILE A 71 11.11 5.27 -2.47
N ALA A 72 10.60 4.36 -3.30
CA ALA A 72 11.37 3.48 -4.16
C ALA A 72 11.57 4.06 -5.57
N GLU A 73 10.66 4.93 -6.01
CA GLU A 73 10.77 5.71 -7.24
C GLU A 73 10.27 7.12 -6.98
N PHE A 74 10.94 8.11 -7.57
CA PHE A 74 10.58 9.52 -7.45
C PHE A 74 11.07 10.28 -8.69
N ASP A 75 10.15 10.68 -9.55
CA ASP A 75 10.44 11.45 -10.77
C ASP A 75 9.49 12.65 -10.82
N GLU A 76 9.98 13.81 -10.41
CA GLU A 76 9.21 15.06 -10.41
C GLU A 76 8.85 15.53 -11.81
N SER A 77 9.68 15.22 -12.82
CA SER A 77 9.41 15.62 -14.21
C SER A 77 8.23 14.87 -14.81
N LYS A 78 7.96 13.67 -14.27
CA LYS A 78 6.83 12.84 -14.67
C LYS A 78 5.71 12.83 -13.63
N HIS A 79 5.85 13.44 -12.45
CA HIS A 79 4.90 13.29 -11.33
C HIS A 79 4.65 11.82 -10.97
N LEU A 80 5.74 11.05 -10.86
CA LEU A 80 5.74 9.63 -10.49
C LEU A 80 6.35 9.43 -9.11
N ILE A 81 5.63 8.75 -8.23
CA ILE A 81 6.13 8.31 -6.92
C ILE A 81 5.73 6.86 -6.67
N ALA A 82 6.68 6.03 -6.25
CA ALA A 82 6.40 4.66 -5.81
C ALA A 82 6.82 4.44 -4.37
N LEU A 83 5.93 3.82 -3.60
CA LEU A 83 6.11 3.50 -2.19
C LEU A 83 6.19 1.98 -2.03
N GLN A 84 7.32 1.51 -1.53
CA GLN A 84 7.56 0.09 -1.25
C GLN A 84 7.41 -0.16 0.24
N VAL A 85 6.56 -1.11 0.63
CA VAL A 85 6.49 -1.55 2.03
C VAL A 85 7.79 -2.26 2.39
N ILE A 86 8.43 -1.83 3.48
CA ILE A 86 9.70 -2.37 3.98
C ILE A 86 9.58 -3.02 5.36
N GLU A 87 8.52 -2.72 6.12
CA GLU A 87 8.28 -3.30 7.44
C GLU A 87 6.79 -3.25 7.80
N GLY A 88 6.31 -4.27 8.52
CA GLY A 88 4.94 -4.36 8.99
C GLY A 88 3.91 -4.46 7.86
N GLY A 89 2.68 -4.02 8.15
CA GLY A 89 1.67 -3.80 7.13
C GLY A 89 1.35 -5.04 6.30
N LYS A 90 1.42 -4.88 4.98
CA LYS A 90 1.20 -6.01 4.04
C LYS A 90 2.22 -7.13 4.18
N LEU A 91 3.44 -6.87 4.65
CA LEU A 91 4.43 -7.94 4.80
C LEU A 91 4.02 -8.95 5.89
N ASP A 92 3.46 -8.45 6.99
CA ASP A 92 2.92 -9.29 8.07
C ASP A 92 1.66 -10.07 7.66
N LEU A 93 1.04 -9.69 6.54
CA LEU A 93 -0.15 -10.34 5.97
C LEU A 93 0.19 -11.34 4.85
N GLY A 94 1.43 -11.84 4.82
CA GLY A 94 1.85 -12.92 3.92
C GLY A 94 2.35 -12.46 2.55
N PHE A 95 2.70 -11.18 2.39
CA PHE A 95 3.37 -10.68 1.19
C PHE A 95 4.88 -10.67 1.39
N ALA A 96 5.62 -11.21 0.43
CA ALA A 96 7.08 -11.08 0.36
C ALA A 96 7.50 -9.67 -0.12
N SER A 97 6.67 -9.02 -0.94
CA SER A 97 6.85 -7.62 -1.36
C SER A 97 5.52 -6.98 -1.72
N TYR A 98 5.36 -5.70 -1.40
CA TYR A 98 4.21 -4.91 -1.82
C TYR A 98 4.62 -3.47 -2.17
N GLN A 99 4.37 -3.03 -3.40
CA GLN A 99 4.67 -1.67 -3.89
C GLN A 99 3.39 -1.04 -4.45
N THR A 100 3.19 0.24 -4.16
CA THR A 100 2.16 1.07 -4.79
C THR A 100 2.85 2.20 -5.55
N SER A 101 2.57 2.33 -6.84
CA SER A 101 3.07 3.42 -7.69
C SER A 101 1.92 4.34 -8.08
N PHE A 102 2.16 5.64 -8.00
CA PHE A 102 1.23 6.71 -8.37
C PHE A 102 1.84 7.54 -9.48
N GLN A 103 1.16 7.58 -10.62
CA GLN A 103 1.53 8.36 -11.79
C GLN A 103 0.43 9.39 -12.04
N LEU A 104 0.78 10.68 -11.98
CA LEU A 104 -0.17 11.76 -12.26
C LEU A 104 -0.03 12.24 -13.71
N SER A 105 -1.14 12.66 -14.29
CA SER A 105 -1.15 13.29 -15.62
C SER A 105 -2.27 14.33 -15.70
N GLU A 106 -1.96 15.47 -16.31
CA GLU A 106 -2.95 16.52 -16.52
C GLU A 106 -3.94 16.09 -17.61
N ILE A 107 -5.23 16.17 -17.31
CA ILE A 107 -6.31 15.91 -18.28
C ILE A 107 -7.21 17.14 -18.50
N GLY A 108 -6.94 18.23 -17.77
CA GLY A 108 -7.55 19.55 -17.91
C GLY A 108 -7.03 20.52 -16.85
N GLU A 109 -7.36 21.81 -16.96
CA GLU A 109 -6.80 22.89 -16.11
C GLU A 109 -6.95 22.61 -14.59
N LYS A 110 -8.02 21.94 -14.19
CA LYS A 110 -8.29 21.54 -12.80
C LYS A 110 -8.67 20.07 -12.69
N GLU A 111 -8.20 19.26 -13.62
CA GLU A 111 -8.46 17.82 -13.62
C GLU A 111 -7.17 17.04 -13.82
N THR A 112 -6.91 16.12 -12.89
CA THR A 112 -5.75 15.23 -12.91
C THR A 112 -6.22 13.79 -13.00
N LEU A 113 -5.61 13.01 -13.89
CA LEU A 113 -5.70 11.56 -13.86
C LEU A 113 -4.61 11.03 -12.93
N MET A 114 -5.01 10.24 -11.93
CA MET A 114 -4.10 9.48 -11.08
C MET A 114 -4.20 8.01 -11.47
N GLU A 115 -3.11 7.47 -12.01
CA GLU A 115 -2.96 6.04 -12.26
C GLU A 115 -2.23 5.39 -11.11
N ILE A 116 -2.79 4.30 -10.60
CA ILE A 116 -2.28 3.57 -9.44
C ILE A 116 -1.91 2.16 -9.89
N THR A 117 -0.67 1.75 -9.67
CA THR A 117 -0.21 0.38 -9.93
C THR A 117 0.22 -0.28 -8.63
N PHE A 118 -0.40 -1.41 -8.32
CA PHE A 118 -0.06 -2.26 -7.19
C PHE A 118 0.75 -3.44 -7.70
N THR A 119 2.00 -3.57 -7.25
CA THR A 119 2.86 -4.71 -7.56
C THR A 119 3.10 -5.50 -6.28
N SER A 120 2.81 -6.79 -6.31
CA SER A 120 2.95 -7.64 -5.12
C SER A 120 3.56 -9.00 -5.44
N LEU A 121 4.19 -9.58 -4.43
CA LEU A 121 4.64 -10.97 -4.42
C LEU A 121 4.11 -11.57 -3.12
N ALA A 122 3.26 -12.59 -3.21
CA ALA A 122 2.84 -13.35 -2.04
C ALA A 122 3.99 -14.28 -1.60
N MET A 123 4.13 -14.50 -0.29
CA MET A 123 4.96 -15.59 0.22
C MET A 123 4.31 -16.92 -0.21
N GLU A 124 5.12 -17.84 -0.72
CA GLU A 124 4.68 -19.21 -0.90
C GLU A 124 4.70 -19.84 0.49
N VAL A 125 3.53 -20.12 1.03
CA VAL A 125 3.42 -20.93 2.24
C VAL A 125 3.73 -22.36 1.79
N GLU A 126 4.95 -22.84 2.07
CA GLU A 126 5.16 -24.29 2.08
C GLU A 126 4.29 -24.85 3.20
N ASP A 127 3.30 -25.67 2.84
CA ASP A 127 2.54 -26.50 3.78
C ASP A 127 3.49 -27.53 4.41
N ASN A 128 4.34 -27.08 5.33
CA ASN A 128 5.28 -27.92 6.07
C ASN A 128 5.10 -27.69 7.57
N ILE A 129 3.85 -27.82 8.02
CA ILE A 129 3.58 -28.17 9.42
C ILE A 129 3.38 -29.68 9.46
N ALA A 130 4.49 -30.42 9.61
CA ALA A 130 4.44 -31.78 10.07
C ALA A 130 3.91 -31.79 11.52
N ILE A 131 2.59 -31.89 11.68
CA ILE A 131 1.98 -32.27 12.96
C ILE A 131 1.93 -33.80 12.94
N THR A 132 3.00 -34.44 13.42
CA THR A 132 2.95 -35.84 13.81
C THR A 132 2.34 -36.00 15.19
N THR A 133 1.44 -37.00 15.28
CA THR A 133 0.83 -37.67 16.45
C THR A 133 -0.23 -36.85 17.22
N ASP A 134 -1.45 -37.32 17.48
CA ASP A 134 -1.96 -38.70 17.61
C ASP A 134 -3.47 -38.78 17.31
N GLU A 135 -3.94 -40.02 17.14
CA GLU A 135 -5.26 -40.48 16.68
C GLU A 135 -6.51 -39.76 17.24
N ALA A 136 -7.34 -39.20 16.35
CA ALA A 136 -8.80 -39.45 16.29
C ALA A 136 -9.48 -38.65 15.15
N GLY A 137 -9.75 -39.34 14.03
CA GLY A 137 -10.97 -39.12 13.25
C GLY A 137 -11.15 -37.79 12.52
N ILE A 138 -10.53 -37.67 11.34
CA ILE A 138 -10.89 -36.70 10.29
C ILE A 138 -12.37 -36.82 9.91
N LYS A 139 -13.08 -35.68 9.84
CA LYS A 139 -13.92 -35.34 8.67
C LYS A 139 -13.78 -33.86 8.34
N THR A 140 -12.99 -33.60 7.30
CA THR A 140 -12.96 -32.35 6.54
C THR A 140 -14.26 -32.17 5.75
N SER A 141 -14.81 -30.96 5.73
CA SER A 141 -15.78 -30.51 4.74
C SER A 141 -15.33 -29.16 4.22
N SER A 142 -14.74 -29.17 3.03
CA SER A 142 -14.49 -28.00 2.19
C SER A 142 -15.80 -27.52 1.56
N SER A 143 -16.06 -26.22 1.55
CA SER A 143 -16.82 -25.61 0.45
C SER A 143 -16.25 -24.22 0.14
N GLU A 144 -15.71 -24.13 -1.07
CA GLU A 144 -15.43 -22.90 -1.81
C GLU A 144 -16.71 -22.09 -2.11
N ALA A 145 -16.48 -20.89 -2.67
CA ALA A 145 -17.38 -19.85 -3.18
C ALA A 145 -17.51 -18.68 -2.18
N ILE A 146 -17.14 -17.46 -2.55
CA ILE A 146 -17.90 -16.66 -3.52
C ILE A 146 -16.97 -15.82 -4.41
N ALA A 147 -17.21 -15.92 -5.71
CA ALA A 147 -16.91 -14.89 -6.69
C ALA A 147 -18.21 -14.14 -7.04
N VAL A 148 -18.02 -12.87 -7.43
CA VAL A 148 -18.97 -11.83 -7.90
C VAL A 148 -19.63 -11.00 -6.81
#